data_AF-M5WJ80-F1
#
_entry.id   AF-M5WJ80-F1
#
_cell.length_a   1.000
_cell.length_b   1.000
_cell.length_c   1.000
_cell.angle_alpha   90.00
_cell.angle_beta   90.00
_cell.angle_gamma   90.00
#
_symmetry.space_group_name_H-M   'P 1'
#
loop_
_entity.id
_entity.type
_entity.pdbx_description
1 polymer ?
#
loop_
_entity_poly.entity_id
_entity_poly.type
_entity_poly.pdbx_seq_one_letter_code
_entity_poly.pdbx_strand_id
1 'polypeptide(L)'
;MPTKFMTPPLEEVSWSYHNGGCWPTLLWLLTAACIETGRPQTAKTAIEQVEQRLSKDGWPEYYDGKAGRYIRKQARKYQTWSISGYLVAKLMIENPTNLSLIFLEEDKKIAKPRLTRSASF
;
A
#
# COMPACT_ATOMS: atom_id res chain seq x y z
N MET A 1 5.67 27.13 33.10
CA MET A 1 5.08 26.13 34.02
C MET A 1 5.44 24.74 33.53
N PRO A 2 5.75 23.79 34.43
CA PRO A 2 6.71 22.71 34.20
C PRO A 2 6.07 21.36 33.84
N THR A 3 6.92 20.51 33.26
CA THR A 3 6.89 19.03 33.30
C THR A 3 5.64 18.31 32.78
N LYS A 4 5.77 17.68 31.60
CA LYS A 4 5.35 16.29 31.48
C LYS A 4 6.58 15.41 31.40
N PHE A 5 6.71 14.63 32.47
CA PHE A 5 7.55 13.45 32.60
C PHE A 5 7.35 12.53 31.41
N MET A 6 8.46 11.94 30.98
CA MET A 6 8.55 10.86 30.01
C MET A 6 7.43 9.82 30.22
N THR A 7 6.43 9.83 29.35
CA THR A 7 5.54 8.68 29.16
C THR A 7 6.30 7.64 28.34
N PRO A 8 6.13 6.33 28.60
CA PRO A 8 6.83 5.27 27.86
C PRO A 8 6.56 5.40 26.35
N PRO A 9 7.40 4.84 25.45
CA PRO A 9 7.05 4.81 24.03
C PRO A 9 5.70 4.11 23.96
N LEU A 10 4.68 4.87 23.56
CA LEU A 10 3.33 4.33 23.41
C LEU A 10 3.47 3.14 22.47
N GLU A 11 3.21 1.94 22.95
CA GLU A 11 3.01 0.78 22.08
C GLU A 11 2.11 1.24 20.94
N GLU A 12 2.61 1.14 19.71
CA GLU A 12 1.88 1.64 18.56
C GLU A 12 0.50 0.97 18.54
N VAL A 13 -0.55 1.79 18.50
CA VAL A 13 -1.93 1.29 18.56
C VAL A 13 -2.11 0.22 17.49
N SER A 14 -2.63 -0.95 17.87
CA SER A 14 -2.81 -2.05 16.93
C SER A 14 -3.66 -1.64 15.73
N TRP A 15 -3.25 -2.10 14.54
CA TRP A 15 -3.88 -1.80 13.26
C TRP A 15 -3.91 -0.30 12.95
N SER A 16 -2.83 0.40 13.27
CA SER A 16 -2.71 1.84 13.03
C SER A 16 -1.35 2.17 12.47
N TYR A 17 -1.29 3.17 11.60
CA TYR A 17 -0.04 3.73 11.07
C TYR A 17 0.96 2.63 10.63
N HIS A 18 2.12 2.52 11.27
CA HIS A 18 3.12 1.50 10.97
C HIS A 18 2.77 0.11 11.54
N ASN A 19 2.09 0.02 12.68
CA ASN A 19 1.60 -1.23 13.28
C ASN A 19 0.30 -1.73 12.61
N GLY A 20 0.37 -2.06 11.32
CA GLY A 20 -0.73 -2.71 10.59
C GLY A 20 -1.81 -1.76 10.06
N GLY A 21 -1.51 -0.47 9.92
CA GLY A 21 -2.36 0.47 9.18
C GLY A 21 -2.43 0.11 7.69
N CYS A 22 -3.51 0.53 7.03
CA CYS A 22 -3.69 0.37 5.59
C CYS A 22 -3.25 1.64 4.85
N TRP A 23 -2.32 1.51 3.91
CA TRP A 23 -1.67 2.63 3.23
C TRP A 23 -2.10 2.68 1.76
N PRO A 24 -2.90 3.68 1.33
CA PRO A 24 -3.34 3.79 -0.07
C PRO A 24 -2.21 3.86 -1.09
N THR A 25 -1.07 4.46 -0.68
CA THR A 25 0.14 4.52 -1.51
C THR A 25 0.65 3.14 -1.92
N LEU A 26 0.39 2.06 -1.18
CA LEU A 26 0.86 0.72 -1.55
C LEU A 26 0.07 0.09 -2.73
N LEU A 27 -1.02 0.72 -3.17
CA LEU A 27 -1.85 0.22 -4.27
C LEU A 27 -1.09 0.05 -5.58
N TRP A 28 -0.15 0.95 -5.92
CA TRP A 28 0.63 0.81 -7.16
C TRP A 28 1.60 -0.36 -7.10
N LEU A 29 2.24 -0.62 -5.95
CA LEU A 29 3.12 -1.79 -5.77
C LEU A 29 2.33 -3.10 -5.90
N LEU A 30 1.16 -3.18 -5.27
CA LEU A 30 0.25 -4.32 -5.42
C LEU A 30 -0.12 -4.52 -6.90
N THR A 31 -0.44 -3.43 -7.60
CA THR A 31 -0.83 -3.45 -9.01
C THR A 31 0.31 -3.95 -9.88
N ALA A 32 1.53 -3.42 -9.69
CA ALA A 32 2.72 -3.86 -10.41
C ALA A 32 2.99 -5.36 -10.22
N ALA A 33 2.98 -5.83 -8.96
CA ALA A 33 3.18 -7.25 -8.64
C ALA A 33 2.07 -8.14 -9.23
N CYS A 34 0.82 -7.69 -9.22
CA CYS A 34 -0.30 -8.42 -9.83
C CYS A 34 -0.14 -8.53 -11.34
N ILE A 35 0.30 -7.48 -12.04
CA ILE A 35 0.53 -7.53 -13.50
C ILE A 35 1.68 -8.50 -13.79
N GLU A 36 2.81 -8.37 -13.08
CA GLU A 36 4.01 -9.20 -13.27
C GLU A 36 3.71 -10.70 -13.03
N THR A 37 2.90 -11.01 -12.02
CA THR A 37 2.52 -12.39 -11.71
C THR A 37 1.34 -12.93 -12.53
N GLY A 38 0.86 -12.18 -13.53
CA GLY A 38 -0.24 -12.60 -14.39
C GLY A 38 -1.61 -12.61 -13.70
N ARG A 39 -1.81 -11.80 -12.66
CA ARG A 39 -3.04 -11.66 -11.86
C ARG A 39 -3.68 -10.25 -11.94
N PRO A 40 -3.85 -9.64 -13.13
CA PRO A 40 -4.34 -8.27 -13.24
C PRO A 40 -5.75 -8.05 -12.68
N GLN A 41 -6.59 -9.09 -12.62
CA GLN A 41 -7.94 -8.99 -12.05
C GLN A 41 -7.92 -8.68 -10.54
N THR A 42 -6.96 -9.24 -9.79
CA THR A 42 -6.79 -8.92 -8.36
C THR A 42 -6.49 -7.43 -8.16
N ALA A 43 -5.65 -6.85 -9.02
CA ALA A 43 -5.36 -5.42 -8.97
C ALA A 43 -6.58 -4.56 -9.33
N LYS A 44 -7.35 -4.95 -10.36
CA LYS A 44 -8.59 -4.24 -10.73
C LYS A 44 -9.59 -4.22 -9.57
N THR A 45 -9.84 -5.36 -8.92
CA THR A 45 -10.73 -5.43 -7.75
C THR A 45 -10.22 -4.56 -6.59
N ALA A 46 -8.91 -4.54 -6.33
CA ALA A 46 -8.35 -3.69 -5.29
C ALA A 46 -8.53 -2.19 -5.61
N ILE A 47 -8.32 -1.79 -6.86
CA ILE A 47 -8.54 -0.41 -7.33
C ILE A 47 -10.01 -0.02 -7.16
N GLU A 48 -10.95 -0.86 -7.60
CA GLU A 48 -12.40 -0.61 -7.44
C GLU A 48 -12.79 -0.41 -5.98
N GLN A 49 -12.25 -1.20 -5.05
CA GLN A 49 -12.50 -1.05 -3.61
C GLN A 49 -11.98 0.29 -3.06
N VAL A 50 -10.79 0.72 -3.50
CA VAL A 50 -10.21 1.99 -3.08
C VAL A 50 -11.00 3.18 -3.67
N GLU A 51 -11.40 3.10 -4.94
CA GLU A 51 -12.19 4.13 -5.64
C GLU A 51 -13.52 4.45 -4.95
N GLN A 52 -14.15 3.47 -4.29
CA GLN A 52 -15.41 3.66 -3.58
C GLN A 52 -15.36 4.75 -2.51
N ARG A 53 -14.19 5.02 -1.94
CA ARG A 53 -14.03 5.88 -0.75
C ARG A 53 -12.86 6.87 -0.76
N LEU A 54 -11.75 6.58 -1.45
CA LEU A 54 -10.50 7.34 -1.28
C LEU A 54 -10.68 8.85 -1.54
N SER A 55 -11.42 9.20 -2.59
CA SER A 55 -11.74 10.60 -2.93
C SER A 55 -12.70 11.24 -1.93
N LYS A 56 -13.75 10.53 -1.51
CA LYS A 56 -14.76 10.98 -0.53
C LYS A 56 -14.13 11.24 0.84
N ASP A 57 -13.14 10.44 1.19
CA ASP A 57 -12.39 10.52 2.44
C ASP A 57 -11.32 11.64 2.44
N GLY A 58 -11.12 12.30 1.30
CA GLY A 58 -10.16 13.39 1.14
C GLY A 58 -8.73 12.90 1.07
N TRP A 59 -8.48 11.76 0.42
CA TRP A 59 -7.14 11.22 0.15
C TRP A 59 -6.25 11.10 1.39
N PRO A 60 -6.68 10.30 2.40
CA PRO A 60 -5.92 10.15 3.63
C PRO A 60 -4.55 9.48 3.40
N GLU A 61 -3.62 9.78 4.29
CA GLU A 61 -2.30 9.15 4.34
C GLU A 61 -2.37 7.65 4.64
N TYR A 62 -3.21 7.26 5.60
CA TYR A 62 -3.45 5.86 5.99
C TYR A 62 -4.84 5.69 6.60
N TYR A 63 -5.28 4.44 6.69
CA TYR A 63 -6.50 4.00 7.37
C TYR A 63 -6.16 3.08 8.54
N ASP A 64 -6.95 3.19 9.60
CA ASP A 64 -6.87 2.37 10.81
C ASP A 64 -7.86 1.18 10.77
N GLY A 65 -7.56 0.20 11.62
CA GLY A 65 -8.34 -0.99 11.88
C GLY A 65 -7.94 -2.17 10.98
N LYS A 66 -8.22 -3.38 11.44
CA LYS A 66 -7.87 -4.64 10.74
C LYS A 66 -8.30 -4.68 9.27
N ALA A 67 -9.37 -3.97 8.91
CA ALA A 67 -9.88 -3.87 7.55
C ALA A 67 -9.78 -2.45 6.95
N GLY A 68 -8.97 -1.55 7.53
CA GLY A 68 -8.76 -0.18 7.04
C GLY A 68 -10.04 0.67 6.98
N ARG A 69 -10.97 0.47 7.92
CA ARG A 69 -12.30 1.13 7.87
C ARG A 69 -12.28 2.57 8.39
N TYR A 70 -11.33 2.89 9.27
CA TYR A 70 -11.35 4.14 10.02
C TYR A 70 -10.29 5.12 9.54
N ILE A 71 -10.58 6.42 9.61
CA ILE A 71 -9.59 7.48 9.39
C ILE A 71 -9.37 8.16 10.73
N ARG A 72 -8.15 8.09 11.25
CA ARG A 72 -7.80 8.75 12.51
C ARG A 72 -7.66 10.25 12.28
N LYS A 73 -7.95 11.06 13.31
CA LYS A 73 -7.75 12.52 13.30
C LYS A 73 -6.31 12.94 12.93
N GLN A 74 -5.34 12.07 13.16
CA GLN A 74 -3.92 12.32 12.86
C GLN A 74 -3.53 12.01 11.40
N ALA A 75 -4.35 11.27 10.65
CA ALA A 75 -4.08 11.00 9.25
C ALA A 75 -4.22 12.30 8.44
N ARG A 76 -3.15 12.69 7.73
CA ARG A 76 -3.18 13.86 6.85
C ARG A 76 -4.11 13.60 5.67
N LYS A 77 -4.87 14.62 5.27
CA LYS A 77 -5.69 14.62 4.05
C LYS A 77 -4.88 15.14 2.86
N TYR A 78 -5.32 14.80 1.66
CA TYR A 78 -4.71 15.23 0.39
C TYR A 78 -3.24 14.85 0.30
N GLN A 79 -2.92 13.67 0.80
CA GLN A 79 -1.55 13.23 0.89
C GLN A 79 -1.04 12.82 -0.50
N THR A 80 0.03 13.48 -0.97
CA THR A 80 0.52 13.40 -2.35
C THR A 80 0.79 11.97 -2.82
N TRP A 81 1.40 11.12 -1.99
CA TRP A 81 1.68 9.74 -2.36
C TRP A 81 0.45 8.84 -2.41
N SER A 82 -0.65 9.19 -1.72
CA SER A 82 -1.90 8.44 -1.76
C SER A 82 -2.61 8.71 -3.08
N ILE A 83 -2.60 9.97 -3.51
CA ILE A 83 -3.09 10.40 -4.82
C ILE A 83 -2.23 9.78 -5.92
N SER A 84 -0.90 9.94 -5.84
CA SER A 84 0.03 9.48 -6.86
C SER A 84 0.01 7.96 -6.99
N GLY A 85 0.00 7.21 -5.87
CA GLY A 85 -0.07 5.75 -5.88
C GLY A 85 -1.35 5.22 -6.54
N TYR A 86 -2.48 5.88 -6.33
CA TYR A 86 -3.71 5.56 -7.04
C TYR A 86 -3.60 5.83 -8.55
N LEU A 87 -3.09 7.00 -8.96
CA LEU A 87 -2.94 7.34 -10.38
C LEU A 87 -1.99 6.39 -11.11
N VAL A 88 -0.84 6.08 -10.50
CA VAL A 88 0.14 5.14 -11.07
C VAL A 88 -0.49 3.75 -11.21
N ALA A 89 -1.27 3.29 -10.23
CA ALA A 89 -2.00 2.01 -10.34
C ALA A 89 -2.96 2.00 -11.54
N LYS A 90 -3.75 3.07 -11.73
CA LYS A 90 -4.66 3.19 -12.88
C LYS A 90 -3.92 3.16 -14.21
N LEU A 91 -2.84 3.94 -14.33
CA LEU A 91 -2.02 4.01 -15.55
C LEU A 91 -1.38 2.64 -15.89
N MET A 92 -1.00 1.85 -14.90
CA MET A 92 -0.46 0.50 -15.15
C MET A 92 -1.53 -0.48 -15.62
N ILE A 93 -2.76 -0.39 -15.12
CA ILE A 93 -3.88 -1.21 -15.59
C ILE A 93 -4.31 -0.82 -17.00
N GLU A 94 -4.34 0.47 -17.30
CA GLU A 94 -4.71 1.01 -18.61
C GLU A 94 -3.67 0.65 -19.68
N ASN A 95 -2.39 0.74 -19.34
CA ASN A 95 -1.30 0.35 -20.22
C ASN A 95 -0.23 -0.47 -19.47
N PRO A 96 -0.25 -1.82 -19.61
CA PRO A 96 0.72 -2.70 -18.97
C PRO A 96 2.18 -2.43 -19.36
N THR A 97 2.46 -1.76 -20.50
CA THR A 97 3.85 -1.42 -20.87
C THR A 97 4.48 -0.46 -19.87
N ASN A 98 3.68 0.29 -19.11
CA ASN A 98 4.15 1.19 -18.05
C ASN A 98 4.89 0.45 -16.92
N LEU A 99 4.67 -0.86 -16.77
CA LEU A 99 5.39 -1.69 -15.79
C LEU A 99 6.91 -1.70 -16.04
N SER A 100 7.34 -1.59 -17.31
CA SER A 100 8.76 -1.56 -17.68
C SER A 100 9.53 -0.35 -17.12
N LEU A 101 8.84 0.70 -16.69
CA LEU A 101 9.47 1.86 -16.03
C LEU A 101 9.91 1.57 -14.59
N ILE A 102 9.31 0.55 -13.97
CA ILE A 102 9.51 0.18 -12.58
C ILE A 102 10.37 -1.09 -12.47
N PHE A 103 10.23 -1.99 -13.44
CA PHE A 103 10.89 -3.29 -13.45
C PHE A 103 12.20 -3.25 -14.23
N LEU A 104 13.28 -3.79 -13.66
CA LEU A 104 14.56 -3.92 -14.37
C LEU A 104 14.59 -5.28 -15.10
N GLU A 105 14.99 -5.30 -16.37
CA GLU A 105 15.14 -6.53 -17.15
C GLU A 105 16.06 -7.57 -16.49
N GLU A 106 17.02 -7.10 -15.67
CA GLU A 106 17.96 -7.94 -14.92
C GLU A 106 17.25 -8.80 -13.84
N ASP A 107 16.10 -8.37 -13.33
CA ASP A 107 15.32 -9.13 -12.34
C ASP A 107 14.75 -10.42 -12.94
N LYS A 108 14.51 -10.47 -14.26
CA LYS A 108 14.09 -11.71 -14.95
C LYS A 108 15.16 -12.79 -14.90
N LYS A 109 16.44 -12.42 -14.80
CA LYS A 109 17.57 -13.36 -14.69
C LYS A 109 17.68 -13.95 -13.28
N ILE A 110 17.22 -13.20 -12.27
CA ILE A 110 17.19 -13.62 -10.85
C ILE A 110 15.94 -14.47 -10.54
N ALA A 111 14.87 -14.34 -11.33
CA ALA A 111 13.57 -15.00 -11.18
C ALA A 111 13.54 -16.55 -11.26
N LYS A 112 14.70 -17.23 -11.30
CA LYS A 112 14.81 -18.66 -11.00
C LYS A 112 15.39 -18.92 -9.59
N PRO A 113 14.82 -18.40 -8.49
CA PRO A 113 15.22 -18.87 -7.18
C PRO A 113 14.73 -20.31 -7.03
N ARG A 114 15.62 -21.24 -6.70
CA ARG A 114 15.20 -22.54 -6.15
C ARG A 114 14.41 -22.23 -4.88
N LEU A 115 13.09 -22.41 -4.92
CA LEU A 115 12.24 -22.32 -3.73
C LEU A 115 12.58 -23.48 -2.79
N THR A 116 13.59 -23.32 -1.95
CA THR A 116 13.76 -24.17 -0.77
C THR A 116 12.71 -23.75 0.24
N ARG A 117 11.73 -24.63 0.50
CA ARG A 117 10.80 -24.45 1.61
C ARG A 117 11.62 -24.37 2.90
N SER A 118 11.55 -23.26 3.62
CA SER A 118 12.04 -23.20 4.99
C SER A 118 11.21 -24.16 5.83
N ALA A 119 11.84 -25.22 6.36
CA ALA A 119 11.22 -26.03 7.39
C ALA A 119 11.10 -25.14 8.64
N SER A 120 9.87 -24.77 8.98
CA SER A 120 9.58 -24.21 10.29
C SER A 120 9.43 -25.40 11.24
N PHE A 121 10.32 -25.48 12.24
CA PHE A 121 10.21 -26.42 13.36
C PHE A 121 9.31 -25.84 14.45
#